data_AF-A0A957SIE0-F1
#
_entry.id   AF-A0A957SIE0-F1
#
_cell.length_a   1.000
_cell.length_b   1.000
_cell.length_c   1.000
_cell.angle_alpha   90.00
_cell.angle_beta   90.00
_cell.angle_gamma   90.00
#
_symmetry.space_group_name_H-M   'P 1'
#
loop_
_entity.id
_entity.type
_entity.pdbx_description
1 polymer ?
#
loop_
_entity_poly.entity_id
_entity_poly.type
_entity_poly.pdbx_seq_one_letter_code
_entity_poly.pdbx_strand_id
1 'polypeptide(L)'
;MSGILLPGQDKKPQSSEGEAQSSGLVLPKGFGSHKKENVAPKPVEPVKTAGEQSTPPAAEPPSPAAPAAQPRQGAGRPQIDFKFPPSGAQIQCPNCQTPYTAAVFNIVDLGANPELRSALLGGQINLGVCPSCNAAVQLGAPMLIHDPENKFLAAFVPQGAQTNDMDAQRVIGQLTQMLMRTIPAEQRKGYLLTPQQFFDWNRLIEKLWGFEGVTPEMLRKRSEQSQLLQRLLPLLGDEKALAIVLERSGHLVDREFFAMLEQAVMGLMGQGQREAASGLMALRQKLMESTEAGRELKKRQDKVRGLLDEITEETTREQLLDMITKAWSEEDGEDVVGALAMSAAPMIDYQFLMLLADRIEKTSDEQARTKLEDLRQLLMEMQAQQQQSRQAVMQQMQQVLQEVLQATDTQAALDEYADFIDENFLALLASNIQSAQQKNATAAVNRLQKVYQLALAMLEESLPAEIRLLQQIVQAPDINAARKLVQENRSLINNDFKEALTAVEKQFRDNGQTEPANRLKTLRGQIAMMG
;
A
#
# COMPACT_ATOMS: atom_id res chain seq x y z
N MET A 1 13.88 -64.54 -17.31
CA MET A 1 14.82 -65.01 -18.32
C MET A 1 15.77 -63.87 -18.65
N SER A 2 17.08 -64.13 -18.56
CA SER A 2 18.25 -63.38 -19.07
C SER A 2 18.34 -61.88 -18.68
N GLY A 3 19.27 -61.38 -17.87
CA GLY A 3 20.71 -61.70 -17.73
C GLY A 3 21.50 -61.08 -18.90
N ILE A 4 22.65 -60.41 -18.79
CA ILE A 4 23.62 -60.06 -17.72
C ILE A 4 24.52 -58.95 -18.33
N LEU A 5 25.08 -58.01 -17.52
CA LEU A 5 26.51 -57.62 -17.45
C LEU A 5 26.75 -56.15 -16.98
N LEU A 6 27.21 -56.02 -15.74
CA LEU A 6 28.15 -55.00 -15.23
C LEU A 6 29.61 -55.49 -15.51
N PRO A 7 30.74 -54.75 -15.28
CA PRO A 7 30.99 -53.54 -14.44
C PRO A 7 32.03 -52.51 -14.99
N GLY A 8 32.32 -51.42 -14.23
CA GLY A 8 33.69 -50.84 -14.19
C GLY A 8 33.89 -49.30 -14.15
N GLN A 9 33.76 -48.73 -12.94
CA GLN A 9 34.59 -47.68 -12.26
C GLN A 9 34.97 -46.30 -12.86
N ASP A 10 34.97 -45.34 -11.91
CA ASP A 10 35.71 -44.07 -11.81
C ASP A 10 35.18 -42.77 -12.46
N LYS A 11 34.49 -41.95 -11.68
CA LYS A 11 35.01 -40.66 -11.12
C LYS A 11 33.93 -39.84 -10.38
N LYS A 12 34.34 -39.36 -9.20
CA LYS A 12 33.89 -38.24 -8.34
C LYS A 12 32.53 -37.55 -8.60
N PRO A 13 31.77 -37.22 -7.53
CA PRO A 13 30.53 -36.45 -7.64
C PRO A 13 30.82 -35.00 -8.04
N GLN A 14 30.17 -34.53 -9.11
CA GLN A 14 29.97 -33.12 -9.37
C GLN A 14 29.01 -32.57 -8.32
N SER A 15 29.50 -31.58 -7.58
CA SER A 15 28.69 -30.69 -6.77
C SER A 15 27.65 -30.01 -7.65
N SER A 16 26.38 -30.25 -7.34
CA SER A 16 25.25 -29.47 -7.80
C SER A 16 25.34 -28.07 -7.18
N GLU A 17 25.90 -27.11 -7.91
CA GLU A 17 25.66 -25.70 -7.64
C GLU A 17 24.21 -25.43 -8.08
N GLY A 18 23.34 -25.32 -7.07
CA GLY A 18 22.02 -24.72 -7.26
C GLY A 18 22.24 -23.27 -7.70
N GLU A 19 21.68 -22.93 -8.85
CA GLU A 19 21.54 -21.56 -9.31
C GLU A 19 20.70 -20.79 -8.28
N ALA A 20 21.38 -20.12 -7.36
CA ALA A 20 20.81 -19.01 -6.62
C ALA A 20 20.51 -17.92 -7.66
N GLN A 21 19.23 -17.78 -8.01
CA GLN A 21 18.73 -16.62 -8.75
C GLN A 21 19.10 -15.36 -7.96
N SER A 22 20.19 -14.71 -8.35
CA SER A 22 20.62 -13.47 -7.73
C SER A 22 19.65 -12.36 -8.13
N SER A 23 18.80 -11.97 -7.20
CA SER A 23 17.96 -10.77 -7.22
C SER A 23 18.83 -9.50 -7.09
N GLY A 24 19.79 -9.34 -8.00
CA GLY A 24 20.73 -8.23 -7.99
C GLY A 24 20.19 -7.01 -8.74
N LEU A 25 20.10 -5.89 -8.05
CA LEU A 25 19.75 -4.58 -8.61
C LEU A 25 20.70 -4.20 -9.77
N VAL A 26 20.16 -3.69 -10.87
CA VAL A 26 20.95 -3.18 -12.00
C VAL A 26 21.41 -1.77 -11.67
N LEU A 27 22.69 -1.61 -11.37
CA LEU A 27 23.29 -0.32 -11.03
C LEU A 27 23.24 0.66 -12.24
N PRO A 28 23.04 1.96 -12.02
CA PRO A 28 23.07 2.98 -13.08
C PRO A 28 24.40 3.01 -13.84
N LYS A 29 24.36 3.44 -15.11
CA LYS A 29 25.56 3.60 -15.95
C LYS A 29 26.52 4.62 -15.31
N GLY A 30 27.74 4.17 -15.00
CA GLY A 30 28.75 4.94 -14.25
C GLY A 30 29.29 4.24 -13.00
N PHE A 31 28.59 3.19 -12.53
CA PHE A 31 28.97 2.43 -11.32
C PHE A 31 29.41 0.98 -11.59
N GLY A 32 29.50 0.56 -12.87
CA GLY A 32 30.05 -0.72 -13.29
C GLY A 32 31.58 -0.68 -13.44
N SER A 33 32.29 -1.74 -13.06
CA SER A 33 33.76 -1.77 -13.09
C SER A 33 34.32 -1.76 -14.53
N HIS A 34 35.28 -0.87 -14.78
CA HIS A 34 36.12 -0.95 -15.98
C HIS A 34 37.26 -1.94 -15.75
N LYS A 35 37.24 -3.07 -16.46
CA LYS A 35 38.36 -4.02 -16.50
C LYS A 35 39.46 -3.44 -17.40
N LYS A 36 40.59 -3.03 -16.81
CA LYS A 36 41.81 -2.63 -17.55
C LYS A 36 42.51 -3.87 -18.10
N GLU A 37 42.83 -3.86 -19.39
CA GLU A 37 43.62 -4.90 -20.05
C GLU A 37 45.08 -4.43 -20.20
N ASN A 38 46.01 -5.28 -19.77
CA ASN A 38 47.46 -5.09 -19.77
C ASN A 38 48.04 -5.34 -21.18
N VAL A 39 48.83 -4.41 -21.72
CA VAL A 39 49.82 -4.71 -22.76
C VAL A 39 51.13 -3.98 -22.44
N ALA A 40 52.24 -4.72 -22.45
CA ALA A 40 53.61 -4.26 -22.24
C ALA A 40 54.46 -4.52 -23.53
N PRO A 41 55.72 -4.05 -23.67
CA PRO A 41 56.03 -2.92 -24.57
C PRO A 41 57.23 -3.13 -25.55
N LYS A 42 57.54 -2.05 -26.31
CA LYS A 42 58.82 -1.62 -26.99
C LYS A 42 58.88 -1.72 -28.53
N PRO A 43 59.74 -0.94 -29.24
CA PRO A 43 60.74 0.06 -28.78
C PRO A 43 60.66 1.48 -29.42
N VAL A 44 61.52 2.36 -28.88
CA VAL A 44 61.70 3.81 -29.03
C VAL A 44 62.86 4.09 -30.02
N GLU A 45 62.81 5.01 -31.00
CA GLU A 45 63.22 6.45 -31.02
C GLU A 45 63.80 6.77 -32.46
N PRO A 46 64.28 7.98 -32.90
CA PRO A 46 64.17 9.34 -32.32
C PRO A 46 64.03 10.54 -33.35
N VAL A 47 63.79 11.74 -32.79
CA VAL A 47 64.11 13.14 -33.22
C VAL A 47 63.43 13.78 -34.46
N LYS A 48 62.77 14.96 -34.27
CA LYS A 48 63.32 16.29 -34.61
C LYS A 48 62.45 17.48 -34.15
N THR A 49 63.18 18.56 -33.88
CA THR A 49 62.91 19.80 -33.16
C THR A 49 62.53 20.98 -34.07
N ALA A 50 62.10 22.08 -33.41
CA ALA A 50 61.92 23.46 -33.88
C ALA A 50 60.66 23.69 -34.73
N GLY A 51 59.90 24.78 -34.65
CA GLY A 51 59.97 26.11 -34.02
C GLY A 51 58.88 26.90 -34.78
N GLU A 52 58.03 27.71 -34.16
CA GLU A 52 58.17 29.17 -34.16
C GLU A 52 56.95 29.81 -33.48
N GLN A 53 57.21 30.96 -32.88
CA GLN A 53 56.30 31.83 -32.15
C GLN A 53 55.46 32.70 -33.09
N SER A 54 54.23 33.06 -32.72
CA SER A 54 53.73 34.45 -32.77
C SER A 54 52.34 34.60 -32.13
N THR A 55 52.17 35.75 -31.48
CA THR A 55 51.15 36.19 -30.52
C THR A 55 49.84 36.69 -31.18
N PRO A 56 48.77 37.00 -30.38
CA PRO A 56 47.36 36.96 -30.79
C PRO A 56 46.74 38.32 -31.17
N PRO A 57 45.51 38.30 -31.68
CA PRO A 57 44.45 39.21 -31.23
C PRO A 57 43.14 38.41 -31.00
N ALA A 58 42.01 38.87 -30.48
CA ALA A 58 41.53 40.01 -29.70
C ALA A 58 40.05 39.63 -29.39
N ALA A 59 39.50 40.08 -28.25
CA ALA A 59 38.13 39.74 -27.86
C ALA A 59 37.07 40.57 -28.61
N GLU A 60 35.92 39.94 -28.90
CA GLU A 60 34.66 40.60 -29.29
C GLU A 60 33.48 40.11 -28.41
N PRO A 61 32.43 40.95 -28.24
CA PRO A 61 31.54 40.99 -27.05
C PRO A 61 30.35 40.02 -27.10
N PRO A 62 29.63 39.82 -25.96
CA PRO A 62 28.50 38.90 -25.90
C PRO A 62 27.24 39.45 -26.57
N SER A 63 26.56 38.58 -27.32
CA SER A 63 25.25 38.79 -27.94
C SER A 63 24.12 38.77 -26.88
N PRO A 64 23.01 39.52 -27.04
CA PRO A 64 22.03 39.73 -25.98
C PRO A 64 21.10 38.52 -25.77
N ALA A 65 20.66 38.38 -24.52
CA ALA A 65 19.82 37.32 -24.00
C ALA A 65 18.51 37.09 -24.79
N ALA A 66 18.22 35.82 -25.07
CA ALA A 66 16.90 35.35 -25.46
C ALA A 66 15.94 35.40 -24.26
N PRO A 67 14.63 35.67 -24.46
CA PRO A 67 13.67 35.81 -23.37
C PRO A 67 13.46 34.48 -22.64
N ALA A 68 13.29 34.59 -21.31
CA ALA A 68 13.10 33.50 -20.37
C ALA A 68 12.05 32.49 -20.86
N ALA A 69 12.49 31.24 -21.05
CA ALA A 69 11.61 30.11 -21.20
C ALA A 69 10.80 29.92 -19.91
N GLN A 70 9.48 29.86 -20.04
CA GLN A 70 8.54 29.57 -18.97
C GLN A 70 8.88 28.22 -18.29
N PRO A 71 8.57 28.04 -16.99
CA PRO A 71 8.90 26.82 -16.27
C PRO A 71 8.11 25.65 -16.87
N ARG A 72 8.82 24.63 -17.34
CA ARG A 72 8.21 23.34 -17.67
C ARG A 72 7.70 22.69 -16.39
N GLN A 73 6.41 22.83 -16.12
CA GLN A 73 5.72 22.07 -15.10
C GLN A 73 5.44 20.65 -15.63
N GLY A 74 5.81 19.64 -14.83
CA GLY A 74 5.28 18.28 -14.93
C GLY A 74 6.13 17.28 -15.72
N ALA A 75 7.29 16.88 -15.18
CA ALA A 75 7.88 15.59 -15.51
C ALA A 75 7.41 14.55 -14.47
N GLY A 76 6.89 13.40 -14.92
CA GLY A 76 6.76 12.22 -14.06
C GLY A 76 5.36 11.73 -13.67
N ARG A 77 4.31 11.91 -14.48
CA ARG A 77 3.10 11.08 -14.35
C ARG A 77 3.11 10.02 -15.46
N PRO A 78 2.83 8.73 -15.16
CA PRO A 78 2.64 7.73 -16.22
C PRO A 78 1.52 8.24 -17.13
N GLN A 79 1.85 8.45 -18.40
CA GLN A 79 0.89 8.96 -19.37
C GLN A 79 -0.01 7.79 -19.78
N ILE A 80 -1.16 7.68 -19.12
CA ILE A 80 -2.17 6.67 -19.45
C ILE A 80 -2.65 6.95 -20.87
N ASP A 81 -2.49 5.97 -21.77
CA ASP A 81 -2.92 6.07 -23.16
C ASP A 81 -4.43 5.80 -23.26
N PHE A 82 -5.22 6.87 -23.31
CA PHE A 82 -6.67 6.76 -23.42
C PHE A 82 -7.08 6.60 -24.89
N LYS A 83 -7.81 5.53 -25.20
CA LYS A 83 -8.37 5.31 -26.54
C LYS A 83 -9.30 6.47 -26.97
N PHE A 84 -9.99 7.06 -26.00
CA PHE A 84 -10.76 8.29 -26.16
C PHE A 84 -10.19 9.34 -25.20
N PRO A 85 -9.24 10.17 -25.65
CA PRO A 85 -8.63 11.16 -24.78
C PRO A 85 -9.65 12.23 -24.36
N PRO A 86 -9.60 12.73 -23.12
CA PRO A 86 -10.47 13.81 -22.68
C PRO A 86 -10.14 15.10 -23.44
N SER A 87 -11.16 15.91 -23.66
CA SER A 87 -11.01 17.25 -24.23
C SER A 87 -10.81 18.29 -23.11
N GLY A 88 -10.09 19.37 -23.41
CA GLY A 88 -9.97 20.50 -22.49
C GLY A 88 -11.18 21.42 -22.59
N ALA A 89 -11.85 21.68 -21.46
CA ALA A 89 -12.94 22.64 -21.36
C ALA A 89 -12.54 23.80 -20.44
N GLN A 90 -12.70 25.04 -20.92
CA GLN A 90 -12.57 26.21 -20.06
C GLN A 90 -13.82 26.38 -19.21
N ILE A 91 -13.62 26.47 -17.90
CA ILE A 91 -14.69 26.65 -16.93
C ILE A 91 -14.33 27.74 -15.93
N GLN A 92 -15.35 28.35 -15.32
CA GLN A 92 -15.18 29.28 -14.22
C GLN A 92 -15.56 28.60 -12.90
N CYS A 93 -14.69 28.70 -11.90
CA CYS A 93 -14.98 28.14 -10.59
C CYS A 93 -16.22 28.82 -9.97
N PRO A 94 -17.26 28.08 -9.55
CA PRO A 94 -18.44 28.68 -8.94
C PRO A 94 -18.16 29.31 -7.56
N ASN A 95 -17.08 28.90 -6.89
CA ASN A 95 -16.72 29.37 -5.56
C ASN A 95 -15.88 30.66 -5.59
N CYS A 96 -14.82 30.71 -6.42
CA CYS A 96 -13.88 31.84 -6.46
C CYS A 96 -13.79 32.54 -7.83
N GLN A 97 -14.59 32.13 -8.82
CA GLN A 97 -14.65 32.67 -10.18
C GLN A 97 -13.35 32.55 -11.00
N THR A 98 -12.31 31.91 -10.46
CA THR A 98 -11.07 31.69 -11.20
C THR A 98 -11.35 30.84 -12.45
N PRO A 99 -10.98 31.30 -13.66
CA PRO A 99 -11.09 30.50 -14.87
C PRO A 99 -9.96 29.46 -14.91
N TYR A 100 -10.29 28.23 -15.30
CA TYR A 100 -9.31 27.16 -15.46
C TYR A 100 -9.76 26.16 -16.54
N THR A 101 -8.82 25.36 -17.04
CA THR A 101 -9.12 24.29 -18.00
C THR A 101 -9.24 22.97 -17.25
N ALA A 102 -10.33 22.24 -17.47
CA ALA A 102 -10.56 20.91 -16.91
C ALA A 102 -10.70 19.87 -18.02
N ALA A 103 -10.34 18.63 -17.71
CA ALA A 103 -10.47 17.50 -18.63
C ALA A 103 -11.92 16.99 -18.64
N VAL A 104 -12.47 16.79 -19.84
CA VAL A 104 -13.84 16.31 -20.06
C VAL A 104 -13.81 15.07 -20.96
N PHE A 105 -14.20 13.94 -20.39
CA PHE A 105 -14.48 12.71 -21.09
C PHE A 105 -15.90 12.74 -21.68
N ASN A 106 -15.98 12.50 -22.99
CA ASN A 106 -17.26 12.29 -23.69
C ASN A 106 -17.51 10.82 -24.01
N ILE A 107 -16.47 9.98 -24.03
CA ILE A 107 -16.57 8.53 -24.18
C ILE A 107 -15.67 7.89 -23.13
N VAL A 108 -16.24 6.99 -22.35
CA VAL A 108 -15.53 6.13 -21.39
C VAL A 108 -15.71 4.70 -21.87
N ASP A 109 -14.65 4.10 -22.43
CA ASP A 109 -14.64 2.72 -22.91
C ASP A 109 -13.93 1.83 -21.89
N LEU A 110 -14.70 1.17 -21.02
CA LEU A 110 -14.17 0.30 -19.97
C LEU A 110 -13.54 -0.98 -20.52
N GLY A 111 -13.79 -1.32 -21.79
CA GLY A 111 -13.10 -2.42 -22.46
C GLY A 111 -11.70 -2.05 -22.93
N ALA A 112 -11.51 -0.80 -23.34
CA ALA A 112 -10.22 -0.30 -23.81
C ALA A 112 -9.35 0.26 -22.68
N ASN A 113 -9.98 0.90 -21.70
CA ASN A 113 -9.33 1.52 -20.54
C ASN A 113 -10.06 1.07 -19.25
N PRO A 114 -9.88 -0.19 -18.79
CA PRO A 114 -10.52 -0.72 -17.59
C PRO A 114 -10.23 0.10 -16.33
N GLU A 115 -9.08 0.77 -16.27
CA GLU A 115 -8.67 1.66 -15.18
C GLU A 115 -9.63 2.84 -14.97
N LEU A 116 -10.43 3.22 -15.97
CA LEU A 116 -11.44 4.27 -15.85
C LEU A 116 -12.65 3.83 -15.02
N ARG A 117 -12.84 2.52 -14.76
CA ARG A 117 -13.97 1.99 -13.97
C ARG A 117 -13.97 2.53 -12.55
N SER A 118 -12.84 2.46 -11.86
CA SER A 118 -12.72 2.96 -10.47
C SER A 118 -12.89 4.47 -10.40
N ALA A 119 -12.32 5.21 -11.36
CA ALA A 119 -12.50 6.66 -11.46
C ALA A 119 -13.97 7.04 -11.74
N LEU A 120 -14.68 6.26 -12.57
CA LEU A 120 -16.09 6.49 -12.88
C LEU A 120 -16.98 6.23 -11.65
N LEU A 121 -16.84 5.07 -11.03
CA LEU A 121 -17.61 4.67 -9.85
C LEU A 121 -17.32 5.56 -8.64
N GLY A 122 -16.07 6.04 -8.51
CA GLY A 122 -15.64 6.98 -7.48
C GLY A 122 -16.03 8.43 -7.74
N GLY A 123 -16.71 8.75 -8.85
CA GLY A 123 -17.14 10.11 -9.17
C GLY A 123 -16.00 11.06 -9.57
N GLN A 124 -14.86 10.53 -9.99
CA GLN A 124 -13.68 11.31 -10.40
C GLN A 124 -13.69 11.65 -11.89
N ILE A 125 -14.50 10.95 -12.70
CA ILE A 125 -14.69 11.30 -14.11
C ILE A 125 -15.46 12.61 -14.21
N ASN A 126 -14.97 13.50 -15.08
CA ASN A 126 -15.52 14.82 -15.32
C ASN A 126 -15.63 15.64 -14.01
N LEU A 127 -14.66 15.49 -13.11
CA LEU A 127 -14.52 16.30 -11.90
C LEU A 127 -13.44 17.36 -12.12
N GLY A 128 -13.82 18.63 -12.09
CA GLY A 128 -12.89 19.75 -12.17
C GLY A 128 -12.50 20.27 -10.79
N VAL A 129 -11.21 20.20 -10.41
CA VAL A 129 -10.70 20.80 -9.17
C VAL A 129 -10.09 22.17 -9.47
N CYS A 130 -10.60 23.22 -8.82
CA CYS A 130 -10.10 24.57 -9.01
C CYS A 130 -8.69 24.73 -8.40
N PRO A 131 -7.69 25.18 -9.18
CA PRO A 131 -6.32 25.34 -8.66
C PRO A 131 -6.15 26.48 -7.66
N SER A 132 -7.14 27.40 -7.57
CA SER A 132 -7.06 28.56 -6.67
C SER A 132 -7.70 28.30 -5.31
N CYS A 133 -8.81 27.57 -5.23
CA CYS A 133 -9.54 27.36 -3.98
C CYS A 133 -9.84 25.89 -3.65
N ASN A 134 -9.34 24.94 -4.45
CA ASN A 134 -9.57 23.50 -4.32
C ASN A 134 -11.05 23.06 -4.37
N ALA A 135 -11.99 23.94 -4.73
CA ALA A 135 -13.37 23.54 -4.94
C ALA A 135 -13.46 22.52 -6.07
N ALA A 136 -14.10 21.38 -5.79
CA ALA A 136 -14.38 20.33 -6.77
C ALA A 136 -15.76 20.57 -7.39
N VAL A 137 -15.83 20.50 -8.72
CA VAL A 137 -17.04 20.78 -9.50
C VAL A 137 -17.30 19.63 -10.45
N GLN A 138 -18.49 19.02 -10.36
CA GLN A 138 -18.91 18.02 -11.33
C GLN A 138 -19.24 18.72 -12.66
N LEU A 139 -18.58 18.31 -13.73
CA LEU A 139 -18.75 18.88 -15.06
C LEU A 139 -19.91 18.20 -15.76
N GLY A 140 -20.98 18.95 -16.03
CA GLY A 140 -22.17 18.49 -16.72
C GLY A 140 -21.98 18.33 -18.24
N ALA A 141 -21.14 17.38 -18.66
CA ALA A 141 -20.93 17.06 -20.08
C ALA A 141 -21.65 15.77 -20.50
N PRO A 142 -22.28 15.72 -21.68
CA PRO A 142 -22.80 14.48 -22.25
C PRO A 142 -21.69 13.44 -22.43
N MET A 143 -22.00 12.19 -22.07
CA MET A 143 -21.02 11.12 -22.03
C MET A 143 -21.63 9.79 -22.47
N LEU A 144 -20.85 9.01 -23.21
CA LEU A 144 -21.15 7.62 -23.53
C LEU A 144 -20.24 6.70 -22.71
N ILE A 145 -20.81 5.71 -22.01
CA ILE A 145 -20.07 4.73 -21.21
C ILE A 145 -20.30 3.36 -21.81
N HIS A 146 -19.22 2.72 -22.24
CA HIS A 146 -19.21 1.41 -22.87
C HIS A 146 -18.58 0.39 -21.92
N ASP A 147 -19.36 -0.63 -21.56
CA ASP A 147 -18.93 -1.77 -20.76
C ASP A 147 -19.21 -3.07 -21.54
N PRO A 148 -18.20 -3.63 -22.23
CA PRO A 148 -18.40 -4.81 -23.05
C PRO A 148 -18.58 -6.10 -22.24
N GLU A 149 -18.06 -6.15 -21.02
CA GLU A 149 -18.18 -7.28 -20.10
C GLU A 149 -19.64 -7.49 -19.72
N ASN A 150 -20.31 -6.40 -19.35
CA ASN A 150 -21.72 -6.39 -18.98
C ASN A 150 -22.68 -6.22 -20.17
N LYS A 151 -22.17 -6.20 -21.42
CA LYS A 151 -22.93 -5.93 -22.65
C LYS A 151 -23.80 -4.66 -22.51
N PHE A 152 -23.19 -3.59 -22.00
CA PHE A 152 -23.87 -2.37 -21.59
C PHE A 152 -23.30 -1.14 -22.30
N LEU A 153 -24.22 -0.28 -22.77
CA LEU A 153 -23.89 1.02 -23.35
C LEU A 153 -24.85 2.03 -22.74
N ALA A 154 -24.31 2.99 -21.98
CA ALA A 154 -25.08 4.09 -21.40
C ALA A 154 -24.75 5.40 -22.08
N ALA A 155 -25.78 6.21 -22.29
CA ALA A 155 -25.66 7.61 -22.69
C ALA A 155 -26.16 8.49 -21.54
N PHE A 156 -25.24 9.19 -20.88
CA PHE A 156 -25.53 10.17 -19.86
C PHE A 156 -25.70 11.55 -20.48
N VAL A 157 -26.83 12.20 -20.20
CA VAL A 157 -27.11 13.56 -20.64
C VAL A 157 -27.55 14.37 -19.41
N PRO A 158 -26.68 15.23 -18.84
CA PRO A 158 -27.00 15.98 -17.64
C PRO A 158 -28.14 16.97 -17.90
N GLN A 159 -29.08 17.08 -16.94
CA GLN A 159 -30.17 18.04 -17.00
C GLN A 159 -29.62 19.47 -17.00
N GLY A 160 -30.09 20.31 -17.93
CA GLY A 160 -29.62 21.69 -18.09
C GLY A 160 -28.42 21.88 -19.02
N ALA A 161 -27.79 20.81 -19.51
CA ALA A 161 -26.71 20.90 -20.51
C ALA A 161 -27.21 21.05 -21.96
N GLN A 162 -28.50 20.79 -22.21
CA GLN A 162 -29.12 20.81 -23.54
C GLN A 162 -30.53 21.42 -23.44
N THR A 163 -30.87 22.28 -24.41
CA THR A 163 -32.14 23.01 -24.44
C THR A 163 -33.31 22.21 -25.03
N ASN A 164 -33.07 21.13 -25.79
CA ASN A 164 -34.11 20.31 -26.45
C ASN A 164 -33.71 18.81 -26.61
N ASP A 165 -34.71 17.91 -26.61
CA ASP A 165 -34.52 16.44 -26.76
C ASP A 165 -33.87 16.02 -28.10
N MET A 166 -34.11 16.77 -29.18
CA MET A 166 -33.51 16.49 -30.48
C MET A 166 -31.99 16.65 -30.48
N ASP A 167 -31.48 17.65 -29.76
CA ASP A 167 -30.04 17.90 -29.67
C ASP A 167 -29.36 16.80 -28.85
N ALA A 168 -30.01 16.33 -27.78
CA ALA A 168 -29.57 15.17 -27.03
C ALA A 168 -29.44 13.92 -27.92
N GLN A 169 -30.48 13.59 -28.70
CA GLN A 169 -30.43 12.44 -29.63
C GLN A 169 -29.30 12.58 -30.67
N ARG A 170 -29.06 13.79 -31.16
CA ARG A 170 -27.97 14.06 -32.11
C ARG A 170 -26.60 13.78 -31.49
N VAL A 171 -26.36 14.27 -30.28
CA VAL A 171 -25.09 14.04 -29.56
C VAL A 171 -24.90 12.57 -29.25
N ILE A 172 -25.94 11.88 -28.76
CA ILE A 172 -25.88 10.44 -28.48
C ILE A 172 -25.53 9.66 -29.76
N GLY A 173 -26.15 9.99 -30.88
CA GLY A 173 -25.85 9.37 -32.17
C GLY A 173 -24.40 9.58 -32.61
N GLN A 174 -23.87 10.80 -32.46
CA GLN A 174 -22.48 11.12 -32.79
C GLN A 174 -21.49 10.33 -31.92
N LEU A 175 -21.68 10.32 -30.60
CA LEU A 175 -20.82 9.57 -29.67
C LEU A 175 -20.88 8.07 -29.95
N THR A 176 -22.07 7.53 -30.21
CA THR A 176 -22.26 6.11 -30.54
C THR A 176 -21.52 5.76 -31.84
N GLN A 177 -21.61 6.60 -32.87
CA GLN A 177 -20.88 6.38 -34.13
C GLN A 177 -19.36 6.46 -33.94
N MET A 178 -18.87 7.40 -33.13
CA MET A 178 -17.44 7.49 -32.80
C MET A 178 -16.95 6.22 -32.12
N LEU A 179 -17.68 5.72 -31.11
CA LEU A 179 -17.36 4.46 -30.45
C LEU A 179 -17.35 3.29 -31.46
N MET A 180 -18.41 3.14 -32.26
CA MET A 180 -18.58 2.04 -33.21
C MET A 180 -17.46 1.96 -34.26
N ARG A 181 -16.90 3.09 -34.70
CA ARG A 181 -15.78 3.12 -35.65
C ARG A 181 -14.51 2.47 -35.09
N THR A 182 -14.36 2.43 -33.77
CA THR A 182 -13.19 1.86 -33.10
C THR A 182 -13.38 0.41 -32.66
N ILE A 183 -14.59 -0.15 -32.81
CA ILE A 183 -14.92 -1.53 -32.46
C ILE A 183 -14.91 -2.38 -33.74
N PRO A 184 -14.12 -3.48 -33.81
CA PRO A 184 -14.13 -4.43 -34.92
C PRO A 184 -15.53 -4.98 -35.21
N ALA A 185 -15.83 -5.29 -36.47
CA ALA A 185 -17.17 -5.67 -36.89
C ALA A 185 -17.69 -6.91 -36.14
N GLU A 186 -16.81 -7.86 -35.86
CA GLU A 186 -17.09 -9.12 -35.17
C GLU A 186 -17.45 -8.92 -33.70
N GLN A 187 -17.02 -7.80 -33.11
CA GLN A 187 -17.26 -7.45 -31.70
C GLN A 187 -18.49 -6.55 -31.53
N ARG A 188 -19.11 -6.08 -32.63
CA ARG A 188 -20.28 -5.21 -32.59
C ARG A 188 -21.55 -5.97 -32.23
N LYS A 189 -21.76 -6.19 -30.94
CA LYS A 189 -22.96 -6.84 -30.40
C LYS A 189 -24.17 -5.88 -30.41
N GLY A 190 -25.37 -6.44 -30.40
CA GLY A 190 -26.63 -5.69 -30.57
C GLY A 190 -26.88 -4.56 -29.55
N TYR A 191 -26.39 -4.68 -28.32
CA TYR A 191 -26.59 -3.66 -27.28
C TYR A 191 -25.96 -2.29 -27.64
N LEU A 192 -24.96 -2.27 -28.54
CA LEU A 192 -24.33 -1.04 -29.00
C LEU A 192 -25.25 -0.18 -29.87
N LEU A 193 -26.30 -0.78 -30.43
CA LEU A 193 -27.28 -0.10 -31.28
C LEU A 193 -28.42 0.53 -30.46
N THR A 194 -28.50 0.21 -29.16
CA THR A 194 -29.55 0.67 -28.26
C THR A 194 -28.95 1.21 -26.95
N PRO A 195 -28.27 2.39 -26.99
CA PRO A 195 -27.75 3.01 -25.78
C PRO A 195 -28.88 3.29 -24.77
N GLN A 196 -28.70 2.88 -23.52
CA GLN A 196 -29.61 3.22 -22.43
C GLN A 196 -29.38 4.66 -21.99
N GLN A 197 -30.43 5.47 -21.94
CA GLN A 197 -30.32 6.89 -21.65
C GLN A 197 -30.50 7.18 -20.16
N PHE A 198 -29.60 7.99 -19.59
CA PHE A 198 -29.62 8.41 -18.20
C PHE A 198 -29.56 9.94 -18.12
N PHE A 199 -30.47 10.53 -17.35
CA PHE A 199 -30.53 11.98 -17.09
C PHE A 199 -30.17 12.34 -15.65
N ASP A 200 -29.91 11.33 -14.82
CA ASP A 200 -29.53 11.45 -13.43
C ASP A 200 -28.25 10.64 -13.24
N TRP A 201 -27.21 11.32 -12.74
CA TRP A 201 -25.90 10.71 -12.53
C TRP A 201 -25.98 9.59 -11.48
N ASN A 202 -26.76 9.76 -10.43
CA ASN A 202 -26.87 8.76 -9.37
C ASN A 202 -27.50 7.48 -9.88
N ARG A 203 -28.54 7.56 -10.73
CA ARG A 203 -29.17 6.36 -11.35
C ARG A 203 -28.22 5.61 -12.28
N LEU A 204 -27.39 6.34 -13.01
CA LEU A 204 -26.36 5.73 -13.86
C LEU A 204 -25.32 4.99 -13.01
N ILE A 205 -24.82 5.63 -11.97
CA ILE A 205 -23.83 5.04 -11.07
C ILE A 205 -24.43 3.85 -10.31
N GLU A 206 -25.68 3.93 -9.84
CA GLU A 206 -26.42 2.78 -9.26
C GLU A 206 -26.51 1.61 -10.24
N LYS A 207 -26.79 1.88 -11.53
CA LYS A 207 -26.84 0.83 -12.55
C LYS A 207 -25.48 0.15 -12.75
N LEU A 208 -24.40 0.93 -12.72
CA LEU A 208 -23.04 0.42 -12.86
C LEU A 208 -22.59 -0.37 -11.63
N TRP A 209 -22.87 0.12 -10.42
CA TRP A 209 -22.64 -0.63 -9.17
C TRP A 209 -23.38 -1.96 -9.12
N GLY A 210 -24.57 -2.03 -9.73
CA GLY A 210 -25.31 -3.28 -9.86
C GLY A 210 -24.57 -4.37 -10.65
N PHE A 211 -23.66 -4.01 -11.56
CA PHE A 211 -22.78 -4.98 -12.23
C PHE A 211 -21.67 -5.50 -11.31
N GLU A 212 -21.28 -4.72 -10.30
CA GLU A 212 -20.32 -5.10 -9.26
C GLU A 212 -20.99 -5.83 -8.08
N GLY A 213 -22.27 -6.21 -8.22
CA GLY A 213 -23.03 -6.88 -7.16
C GLY A 213 -23.51 -5.96 -6.03
N VAL A 214 -23.36 -4.64 -6.17
CA VAL A 214 -23.78 -3.65 -5.15
C VAL A 214 -25.18 -3.12 -5.49
N THR A 215 -26.16 -3.37 -4.62
CA THR A 215 -27.54 -2.93 -4.87
C THR A 215 -27.82 -1.52 -4.34
N PRO A 216 -28.86 -0.82 -4.85
CA PRO A 216 -29.29 0.47 -4.31
C PRO A 216 -29.64 0.41 -2.81
N GLU A 217 -30.20 -0.71 -2.35
CA GLU A 217 -30.51 -0.94 -0.93
C GLU A 217 -29.24 -1.01 -0.09
N MET A 218 -28.18 -1.66 -0.57
CA MET A 218 -26.87 -1.69 0.10
C MET A 218 -26.25 -0.29 0.19
N LEU A 219 -26.33 0.50 -0.88
CA LEU A 219 -25.84 1.88 -0.87
C LEU A 219 -26.62 2.77 0.12
N ARG A 220 -27.95 2.64 0.15
CA ARG A 220 -28.80 3.37 1.10
C ARG A 220 -28.48 2.97 2.54
N LYS A 221 -28.40 1.67 2.81
CA LYS A 221 -28.00 1.15 4.13
C LYS A 221 -26.65 1.72 4.56
N ARG A 222 -25.64 1.71 3.69
CA ARG A 222 -24.32 2.29 3.97
C ARG A 222 -24.39 3.79 4.28
N SER A 223 -25.21 4.54 3.53
CA SER A 223 -25.45 5.96 3.80
C SER A 223 -26.11 6.17 5.17
N GLU A 224 -27.13 5.39 5.51
CA GLU A 224 -27.81 5.45 6.81
C GLU A 224 -26.86 5.09 7.97
N GLN A 225 -25.99 4.09 7.78
CA GLN A 225 -24.93 3.73 8.71
C GLN A 225 -23.94 4.88 8.92
N SER A 226 -23.50 5.55 7.85
CA SER A 226 -22.62 6.73 7.96
C SER A 226 -23.27 7.88 8.72
N GLN A 227 -24.55 8.16 8.44
CA GLN A 227 -25.32 9.18 9.17
C GLN A 227 -25.57 8.78 10.63
N LEU A 228 -25.78 7.49 10.90
CA LEU A 228 -25.87 6.99 12.26
C LEU A 228 -24.56 7.21 13.02
N LEU A 229 -23.41 6.89 12.41
CA LEU A 229 -22.10 7.10 13.01
C LEU A 229 -21.89 8.57 13.43
N GLN A 230 -22.19 9.51 12.53
CA GLN A 230 -22.09 10.95 12.83
C GLN A 230 -23.01 11.39 13.98
N ARG A 231 -24.18 10.75 14.13
CA ARG A 231 -25.13 11.04 15.23
C ARG A 231 -24.71 10.41 16.56
N LEU A 232 -24.07 9.24 16.55
CA LEU A 232 -23.65 8.55 17.77
C LEU A 232 -22.42 9.20 18.42
N LEU A 233 -21.48 9.71 17.62
CA LEU A 233 -20.23 10.29 18.10
C LEU A 233 -20.41 11.41 19.16
N PRO A 234 -21.27 12.44 18.98
CA PRO A 234 -21.49 13.46 20.00
C PRO A 234 -22.21 12.95 21.26
N LEU A 235 -22.82 11.76 21.21
CA LEU A 235 -23.56 11.17 22.34
C LEU A 235 -22.70 10.29 23.24
N LEU A 236 -21.39 10.17 22.98
CA LEU A 236 -20.46 9.36 23.76
C LEU A 236 -20.49 9.64 25.27
N GLY A 237 -20.71 10.90 25.66
CA GLY A 237 -20.79 11.31 27.06
C GLY A 237 -22.17 11.15 27.72
N ASP A 238 -23.20 10.78 26.95
CA ASP A 238 -24.58 10.64 27.42
C ASP A 238 -25.10 9.22 27.12
N GLU A 239 -24.84 8.30 28.05
CA GLU A 239 -25.21 6.89 27.91
C GLU A 239 -26.71 6.68 27.67
N LYS A 240 -27.57 7.53 28.25
CA LYS A 240 -29.02 7.41 28.08
C LYS A 240 -29.45 7.85 26.69
N ALA A 241 -28.94 8.99 26.21
CA ALA A 241 -29.21 9.44 24.85
C ALA A 241 -28.69 8.44 23.80
N LEU A 242 -27.49 7.90 24.03
CA LEU A 242 -26.91 6.87 23.17
C LEU A 242 -27.80 5.61 23.12
N ALA A 243 -28.25 5.11 24.27
CA ALA A 243 -29.12 3.94 24.34
C ALA A 243 -30.45 4.14 23.59
N ILE A 244 -31.08 5.32 23.72
CA ILE A 244 -32.33 5.65 23.03
C ILE A 244 -32.15 5.63 21.50
N VAL A 245 -31.02 6.14 21.00
CA VAL A 245 -30.73 6.10 19.55
C VAL A 245 -30.53 4.64 19.11
N LEU A 246 -29.73 3.87 19.84
CA LEU A 246 -29.44 2.48 19.51
C LEU A 246 -30.67 1.57 19.56
N GLU A 247 -31.62 1.82 20.45
CA GLU A 247 -32.89 1.07 20.49
C GLU A 247 -33.67 1.22 19.16
N ARG A 248 -33.60 2.39 18.52
CA ARG A 248 -34.31 2.68 17.27
C ARG A 248 -33.52 2.28 16.02
N SER A 249 -32.19 2.31 16.10
CA SER A 249 -31.31 2.12 14.94
C SER A 249 -30.39 0.91 15.07
N GLY A 250 -30.62 0.01 16.02
CA GLY A 250 -29.75 -1.13 16.30
C GLY A 250 -29.56 -2.08 15.11
N HIS A 251 -30.58 -2.21 14.25
CA HIS A 251 -30.50 -3.00 13.01
C HIS A 251 -29.48 -2.47 11.99
N LEU A 252 -29.07 -1.20 12.10
CA LEU A 252 -28.00 -0.63 11.26
C LEU A 252 -26.61 -0.91 11.85
N VAL A 253 -26.51 -1.32 13.12
CA VAL A 253 -25.25 -1.64 13.78
C VAL A 253 -24.98 -3.13 13.63
N ASP A 254 -24.38 -3.49 12.49
CA ASP A 254 -24.00 -4.85 12.14
C ASP A 254 -22.49 -4.96 11.86
N ARG A 255 -22.06 -6.09 11.32
CA ARG A 255 -20.66 -6.35 10.98
C ARG A 255 -20.09 -5.31 9.99
N GLU A 256 -20.88 -4.88 9.01
CA GLU A 256 -20.47 -3.87 8.02
C GLU A 256 -20.30 -2.50 8.66
N PHE A 257 -21.16 -2.14 9.63
CA PHE A 257 -21.01 -0.92 10.42
C PHE A 257 -19.70 -0.89 11.20
N PHE A 258 -19.33 -2.00 11.86
CA PHE A 258 -18.05 -2.10 12.58
C PHE A 258 -16.85 -2.01 11.63
N ALA A 259 -16.90 -2.65 10.46
CA ALA A 259 -15.85 -2.54 9.45
C ALA A 259 -15.70 -1.09 8.93
N MET A 260 -16.82 -0.39 8.70
CA MET A 260 -16.82 1.02 8.31
C MET A 260 -16.19 1.92 9.39
N LEU A 261 -16.54 1.67 10.66
CA LEU A 261 -15.99 2.39 11.79
C LEU A 261 -14.47 2.19 11.90
N GLU A 262 -13.98 0.95 11.76
CA GLU A 262 -12.55 0.62 11.77
C GLU A 262 -11.79 1.30 10.62
N GLN A 263 -12.37 1.31 9.42
CA GLN A 263 -11.82 2.03 8.28
C GLN A 263 -11.73 3.54 8.54
N ALA A 264 -12.74 4.13 9.18
CA ALA A 264 -12.71 5.55 9.56
C ALA A 264 -11.62 5.84 10.59
N VAL A 265 -11.44 4.97 11.59
CA VAL A 265 -10.36 5.06 12.59
C VAL A 265 -9.00 5.03 11.90
N MET A 266 -8.74 4.05 11.02
CA MET A 266 -7.48 3.95 10.28
C MET A 266 -7.22 5.19 9.41
N GLY A 267 -8.24 5.69 8.72
CA GLY A 267 -8.14 6.90 7.90
C GLY A 267 -7.75 8.14 8.72
N LEU A 268 -8.32 8.32 9.91
CA LEU A 268 -7.99 9.43 10.80
C LEU A 268 -6.58 9.29 11.38
N MET A 269 -6.15 8.07 11.74
CA MET A 269 -4.79 7.81 12.21
C MET A 269 -3.75 8.13 11.15
N GLY A 270 -3.98 7.73 9.89
CA GLY A 270 -3.09 8.04 8.76
C GLY A 270 -2.97 9.54 8.47
N GLN A 271 -3.97 10.34 8.85
CA GLN A 271 -3.95 11.80 8.74
C GLN A 271 -3.42 12.51 10.01
N GLY A 272 -2.95 11.76 11.01
CA GLY A 272 -2.47 12.30 12.29
C GLY A 272 -3.57 12.80 13.23
N GLN A 273 -4.85 12.57 12.94
CA GLN A 273 -6.00 13.02 13.74
C GLN A 273 -6.28 12.08 14.91
N ARG A 274 -5.32 11.96 15.84
CA ARG A 274 -5.35 10.97 16.93
C ARG A 274 -6.53 11.13 17.90
N GLU A 275 -6.92 12.37 18.23
CA GLU A 275 -8.03 12.61 19.14
C GLU A 275 -9.37 12.15 18.55
N ALA A 276 -9.62 12.46 17.28
CA ALA A 276 -10.81 12.00 16.56
C ALA A 276 -10.83 10.47 16.41
N ALA A 277 -9.68 9.86 16.11
CA ALA A 277 -9.55 8.41 16.06
C ALA A 277 -9.84 7.75 17.44
N SER A 278 -9.34 8.34 18.53
CA SER A 278 -9.61 7.89 19.89
C SER A 278 -11.10 7.96 20.24
N GLY A 279 -11.80 9.04 19.83
CA GLY A 279 -13.25 9.15 19.99
C GLY A 279 -14.02 8.04 19.29
N LEU A 280 -13.66 7.73 18.03
CA LEU A 280 -14.27 6.60 17.30
C LEU A 280 -13.95 5.24 17.92
N MET A 281 -12.75 5.05 18.45
CA MET A 281 -12.39 3.83 19.19
C MET A 281 -13.22 3.67 20.48
N ALA A 282 -13.43 4.76 21.23
CA ALA A 282 -14.30 4.74 22.41
C ALA A 282 -15.74 4.37 22.04
N LEU A 283 -16.24 4.92 20.92
CA LEU A 283 -17.56 4.56 20.39
C LEU A 283 -17.62 3.08 20.01
N ARG A 284 -16.59 2.55 19.32
CA ARG A 284 -16.47 1.13 18.99
C ARG A 284 -16.65 0.27 20.22
N GLN A 285 -15.91 0.57 21.28
CA GLN A 285 -15.93 -0.19 22.52
C GLN A 285 -17.33 -0.19 23.16
N LYS A 286 -18.02 0.96 23.17
CA LYS A 286 -19.38 1.02 23.68
C LYS A 286 -20.38 0.23 22.85
N LEU A 287 -20.30 0.33 21.52
CA LEU A 287 -21.15 -0.46 20.64
C LEU A 287 -20.90 -1.97 20.79
N MET A 288 -19.66 -2.39 21.03
CA MET A 288 -19.34 -3.79 21.32
C MET A 288 -20.05 -4.32 22.57
N GLU A 289 -20.19 -3.49 23.60
CA GLU A 289 -20.85 -3.87 24.86
C GLU A 289 -22.39 -3.79 24.76
N SER A 290 -22.89 -2.79 24.03
CA SER A 290 -24.30 -2.40 24.04
C SER A 290 -25.14 -2.98 22.90
N THR A 291 -24.54 -3.57 21.86
CA THR A 291 -25.26 -4.09 20.68
C THR A 291 -25.09 -5.60 20.50
N GLU A 292 -26.06 -6.25 19.87
CA GLU A 292 -26.02 -7.69 19.59
C GLU A 292 -24.86 -8.05 18.66
N ALA A 293 -24.72 -7.34 17.53
CA ALA A 293 -23.61 -7.52 16.60
C ALA A 293 -22.24 -7.29 17.29
N GLY A 294 -22.17 -6.30 18.18
CA GLY A 294 -20.99 -6.01 18.97
C GLY A 294 -20.58 -7.15 19.91
N ARG A 295 -21.55 -7.79 20.57
CA ARG A 295 -21.30 -8.94 21.46
C ARG A 295 -20.87 -10.17 20.68
N GLU A 296 -21.47 -10.44 19.52
CA GLU A 296 -21.03 -11.56 18.68
C GLU A 296 -19.63 -11.30 18.13
N LEU A 297 -19.33 -10.08 17.68
CA LEU A 297 -17.98 -9.69 17.27
C LEU A 297 -16.97 -9.89 18.40
N LYS A 298 -17.31 -9.49 19.63
CA LYS A 298 -16.46 -9.69 20.80
C LYS A 298 -16.20 -11.17 21.07
N LYS A 299 -17.25 -12.00 21.09
CA LYS A 299 -17.15 -13.45 21.30
C LYS A 299 -16.23 -14.10 20.25
N ARG A 300 -16.34 -13.66 18.99
CA ARG A 300 -15.45 -14.12 17.92
C ARG A 300 -14.01 -13.64 18.12
N GLN A 301 -13.78 -12.38 18.50
CA GLN A 301 -12.45 -11.86 18.80
C GLN A 301 -11.79 -12.62 19.95
N ASP A 302 -12.54 -12.89 21.02
CA ASP A 302 -12.07 -13.65 22.18
C ASP A 302 -11.71 -15.10 21.79
N LYS A 303 -12.51 -15.73 20.90
CA LYS A 303 -12.22 -17.05 20.33
C LYS A 303 -10.93 -17.06 19.51
N VAL A 304 -10.77 -16.10 18.60
CA VAL A 304 -9.54 -15.96 17.80
C VAL A 304 -8.34 -15.77 18.73
N ARG A 305 -8.44 -14.88 19.71
CA ARG A 305 -7.37 -14.63 20.68
C ARG A 305 -7.00 -15.89 21.45
N GLY A 306 -7.99 -16.63 21.97
CA GLY A 306 -7.73 -17.87 22.70
C GLY A 306 -7.00 -18.91 21.85
N LEU A 307 -7.38 -19.08 20.58
CA LEU A 307 -6.69 -19.99 19.66
C LEU A 307 -5.28 -19.51 19.29
N LEU A 308 -5.07 -18.20 19.16
CA LEU A 308 -3.73 -17.63 18.94
C LEU A 308 -2.82 -17.81 20.16
N ASP A 309 -3.35 -17.69 21.37
CA ASP A 309 -2.60 -17.92 22.61
C ASP A 309 -2.15 -19.40 22.76
N GLU A 310 -2.83 -20.34 22.08
CA GLU A 310 -2.43 -21.75 21.99
C GLU A 310 -1.29 -22.00 20.98
N ILE A 311 -1.05 -21.07 20.05
CA ILE A 311 0.04 -21.14 19.09
C ILE A 311 1.33 -20.64 19.75
N THR A 312 2.28 -21.55 19.91
CA THR A 312 3.59 -21.31 20.53
C THR A 312 4.71 -21.65 19.54
N GLU A 313 5.97 -21.38 19.90
CA GLU A 313 7.13 -21.75 19.06
C GLU A 313 7.28 -23.27 18.87
N GLU A 314 6.68 -24.08 19.76
CA GLU A 314 6.70 -25.55 19.69
C GLU A 314 5.53 -26.12 18.89
N THR A 315 4.58 -25.30 18.44
CA THR A 315 3.41 -25.75 17.70
C THR A 315 3.81 -26.38 16.37
N THR A 316 3.38 -27.62 16.16
CA THR A 316 3.62 -28.38 14.94
C THR A 316 2.59 -28.06 13.84
N ARG A 317 2.92 -28.38 12.58
CA ARG A 317 2.00 -28.16 11.44
C ARG A 317 0.75 -29.01 11.57
N GLU A 318 0.87 -30.21 12.12
CA GLU A 318 -0.24 -31.12 12.38
C GLU A 318 -1.18 -30.55 13.44
N GLN A 319 -0.64 -30.03 14.55
CA GLN A 319 -1.45 -29.36 15.58
C GLN A 319 -2.15 -28.12 15.01
N LEU A 320 -1.45 -27.33 14.19
CA LEU A 320 -2.05 -26.18 13.51
C LEU A 320 -3.18 -26.62 12.55
N LEU A 321 -2.99 -27.72 11.82
CA LEU A 321 -4.00 -28.27 10.92
C LEU A 321 -5.24 -28.70 11.70
N ASP A 322 -5.07 -29.34 12.85
CA ASP A 322 -6.18 -29.71 13.74
C ASP A 322 -6.94 -28.48 14.25
N MET A 323 -6.23 -27.43 14.68
CA MET A 323 -6.84 -26.17 15.11
C MET A 323 -7.64 -25.51 13.99
N ILE A 324 -7.04 -25.38 12.79
CA ILE A 324 -7.67 -24.77 11.62
C ILE A 324 -8.90 -25.56 11.16
N THR A 325 -8.80 -26.89 11.04
CA THR A 325 -9.92 -27.73 10.59
C THR A 325 -11.06 -27.77 11.59
N LYS A 326 -10.76 -27.74 12.89
CA LYS A 326 -11.78 -27.58 13.94
C LYS A 326 -12.47 -26.24 13.83
N ALA A 327 -11.71 -25.13 13.75
CA ALA A 327 -12.26 -23.79 13.62
C ALA A 327 -13.13 -23.65 12.35
N TRP A 328 -12.67 -24.19 11.22
CA TRP A 328 -13.39 -24.20 9.95
C TRP A 328 -14.75 -24.90 10.02
N SER A 329 -14.87 -25.91 10.90
CA SER A 329 -16.10 -26.69 11.04
C SER A 329 -17.17 -25.99 11.88
N GLU A 330 -16.83 -24.91 12.57
CA GLU A 330 -17.72 -24.14 13.44
C GLU A 330 -18.40 -22.98 12.68
N GLU A 331 -19.43 -22.39 13.30
CA GLU A 331 -20.07 -21.18 12.80
C GLU A 331 -19.06 -20.00 12.78
N ASP A 332 -19.10 -19.18 11.72
CA ASP A 332 -18.08 -18.16 11.39
C ASP A 332 -16.64 -18.72 11.26
N GLY A 333 -16.49 -19.99 10.89
CA GLY A 333 -15.20 -20.67 10.82
C GLY A 333 -14.18 -20.05 9.86
N GLU A 334 -14.61 -19.62 8.67
CA GLU A 334 -13.77 -18.94 7.67
C GLU A 334 -13.03 -17.73 8.24
N ASP A 335 -13.76 -17.02 9.05
CA ASP A 335 -13.47 -15.74 9.61
C ASP A 335 -12.48 -15.86 10.79
N VAL A 336 -12.49 -17.00 11.48
CA VAL A 336 -11.50 -17.39 12.50
C VAL A 336 -10.25 -17.96 11.81
N VAL A 337 -10.44 -18.83 10.82
CA VAL A 337 -9.35 -19.44 10.03
C VAL A 337 -8.51 -18.37 9.34
N GLY A 338 -9.13 -17.33 8.78
CA GLY A 338 -8.40 -16.22 8.18
C GLY A 338 -7.44 -15.54 9.16
N ALA A 339 -7.88 -15.27 10.39
CA ALA A 339 -7.05 -14.67 11.43
C ALA A 339 -5.91 -15.60 11.88
N LEU A 340 -6.20 -16.90 12.03
CA LEU A 340 -5.17 -17.92 12.32
C LEU A 340 -4.16 -18.02 11.19
N ALA A 341 -4.61 -18.03 9.94
CA ALA A 341 -3.76 -18.16 8.78
C ALA A 341 -2.82 -16.96 8.59
N MET A 342 -3.29 -15.75 8.88
CA MET A 342 -2.43 -14.56 8.89
C MET A 342 -1.37 -14.61 9.98
N SER A 343 -1.74 -15.07 11.19
CA SER A 343 -0.85 -15.08 12.35
C SER A 343 0.17 -16.22 12.29
N ALA A 344 -0.24 -17.38 11.77
CA ALA A 344 0.58 -18.58 11.59
C ALA A 344 1.12 -18.71 10.16
N ALA A 345 1.12 -17.63 9.37
CA ALA A 345 1.48 -17.65 7.94
C ALA A 345 2.81 -18.38 7.62
N PRO A 346 3.89 -18.26 8.41
CA PRO A 346 5.13 -19.01 8.14
C PRO A 346 4.98 -20.54 8.21
N MET A 347 4.00 -21.05 8.96
CA MET A 347 3.72 -22.48 9.09
C MET A 347 2.78 -23.01 8.01
N ILE A 348 2.01 -22.14 7.35
CA ILE A 348 1.11 -22.49 6.24
C ILE A 348 1.90 -22.45 4.93
N ASP A 349 2.83 -23.40 4.83
CA ASP A 349 3.69 -23.60 3.68
C ASP A 349 3.24 -24.80 2.84
N TYR A 350 4.04 -25.16 1.84
CA TYR A 350 3.77 -26.31 0.99
C TYR A 350 3.62 -27.62 1.79
N GLN A 351 4.37 -27.78 2.88
CA GLN A 351 4.29 -28.97 3.72
C GLN A 351 2.95 -29.04 4.45
N PHE A 352 2.45 -27.91 4.96
CA PHE A 352 1.12 -27.83 5.55
C PHE A 352 0.02 -28.20 4.55
N LEU A 353 0.08 -27.67 3.32
CA LEU A 353 -0.90 -27.98 2.29
C LEU A 353 -0.88 -29.46 1.87
N MET A 354 0.29 -30.11 1.90
CA MET A 354 0.39 -31.56 1.70
C MET A 354 -0.28 -32.35 2.82
N LEU A 355 -0.15 -31.92 4.09
CA LEU A 355 -0.84 -32.56 5.22
C LEU A 355 -2.36 -32.42 5.09
N LEU A 356 -2.85 -31.25 4.67
CA LEU A 356 -4.28 -31.04 4.39
C LEU A 356 -4.75 -31.93 3.23
N ALA A 357 -3.97 -32.06 2.16
CA ALA A 357 -4.29 -32.94 1.03
C ALA A 357 -4.38 -34.41 1.46
N ASP A 358 -3.44 -34.91 2.26
CA ASP A 358 -3.48 -36.26 2.82
C ASP A 358 -4.72 -36.48 3.72
N ARG A 359 -5.12 -35.47 4.50
CA ARG A 359 -6.35 -35.52 5.30
C ARG A 359 -7.62 -35.57 4.44
N ILE A 360 -7.65 -34.82 3.34
CA ILE A 360 -8.76 -34.87 2.36
C ILE A 360 -8.87 -36.28 1.77
N GLU A 361 -7.75 -36.88 1.34
CA GLU A 361 -7.75 -38.23 0.76
C GLU A 361 -8.20 -39.31 1.74
N LYS A 362 -7.89 -39.14 3.03
CA LYS A 362 -8.31 -40.06 4.11
C LYS A 362 -9.75 -39.84 4.58
N THR A 363 -10.43 -38.79 4.13
CA THR A 363 -11.79 -38.47 4.54
C THR A 363 -12.80 -39.15 3.62
N SER A 364 -13.52 -40.15 4.14
CA SER A 364 -14.52 -40.91 3.39
C SER A 364 -15.89 -40.23 3.30
N ASP A 365 -16.20 -39.30 4.21
CA ASP A 365 -17.46 -38.57 4.20
C ASP A 365 -17.41 -37.42 3.18
N GLU A 366 -18.33 -37.45 2.20
CA GLU A 366 -18.31 -36.52 1.06
C GLU A 366 -18.52 -35.07 1.48
N GLN A 367 -19.37 -34.82 2.48
CA GLN A 367 -19.64 -33.46 2.97
C GLN A 367 -18.43 -32.90 3.72
N ALA A 368 -17.82 -33.67 4.61
CA ALA A 368 -16.60 -33.29 5.32
C ALA A 368 -15.43 -33.12 4.35
N ARG A 369 -15.31 -33.98 3.33
CA ARG A 369 -14.31 -33.86 2.27
C ARG A 369 -14.46 -32.55 1.50
N THR A 370 -15.67 -32.23 1.06
CA THR A 370 -15.97 -30.97 0.35
C THR A 370 -15.55 -29.77 1.19
N LYS A 371 -15.89 -29.75 2.49
CA LYS A 371 -15.48 -28.67 3.40
C LYS A 371 -13.96 -28.52 3.50
N LEU A 372 -13.21 -29.62 3.53
CA LEU A 372 -11.75 -29.57 3.58
C LEU A 372 -11.14 -29.11 2.24
N GLU A 373 -11.78 -29.44 1.12
CA GLU A 373 -11.41 -28.94 -0.21
C GLU A 373 -11.63 -27.42 -0.30
N ASP A 374 -12.75 -26.91 0.23
CA ASP A 374 -13.04 -25.47 0.33
C ASP A 374 -12.01 -24.76 1.22
N LEU A 375 -11.68 -25.34 2.38
CA LEU A 375 -10.62 -24.83 3.27
C LEU A 375 -9.26 -24.76 2.55
N ARG A 376 -8.91 -25.80 1.79
CA ARG A 376 -7.65 -25.80 1.02
C ARG A 376 -7.64 -24.68 0.00
N GLN A 377 -8.75 -24.47 -0.70
CA GLN A 377 -8.88 -23.40 -1.68
C GLN A 377 -8.69 -22.02 -1.02
N LEU A 378 -9.37 -21.78 0.09
CA LEU A 378 -9.22 -20.54 0.86
C LEU A 378 -7.76 -20.28 1.28
N LEU A 379 -7.10 -21.28 1.87
CA LEU A 379 -5.72 -21.13 2.32
C LEU A 379 -4.74 -20.88 1.15
N MET A 380 -4.96 -21.52 -0.01
CA MET A 380 -4.17 -21.28 -1.21
C MET A 380 -4.36 -19.85 -1.76
N GLU A 381 -5.61 -19.37 -1.79
CA GLU A 381 -5.92 -17.99 -2.22
C GLU A 381 -5.27 -16.96 -1.29
N MET A 382 -5.37 -17.17 0.02
CA MET A 382 -4.71 -16.31 1.03
C MET A 382 -3.19 -16.30 0.85
N GLN A 383 -2.57 -17.47 0.64
CA GLN A 383 -1.13 -17.57 0.42
C GLN A 383 -0.71 -16.85 -0.87
N ALA A 384 -1.47 -17.02 -1.96
CA ALA A 384 -1.22 -16.37 -3.24
C ALA A 384 -1.33 -14.85 -3.12
N GLN A 385 -2.38 -14.34 -2.46
CA GLN A 385 -2.58 -12.91 -2.21
C GLN A 385 -1.44 -12.32 -1.37
N GLN A 386 -1.01 -13.02 -0.31
CA GLN A 386 0.09 -12.56 0.53
C GLN A 386 1.42 -12.56 -0.24
N GLN A 387 1.67 -13.55 -1.10
CA GLN A 387 2.85 -13.58 -1.94
C GLN A 387 2.85 -12.45 -2.97
N GLN A 388 1.71 -12.21 -3.63
CA GLN A 388 1.56 -11.11 -4.58
C GLN A 388 1.77 -9.75 -3.90
N SER A 389 1.17 -9.54 -2.73
CA SER A 389 1.35 -8.32 -1.94
C SER A 389 2.83 -8.09 -1.57
N ARG A 390 3.52 -9.12 -1.05
CA ARG A 390 4.95 -9.05 -0.74
C ARG A 390 5.81 -8.73 -1.97
N GLN A 391 5.50 -9.33 -3.12
CA GLN A 391 6.21 -9.06 -4.36
C GLN A 391 6.01 -7.61 -4.83
N ALA A 392 4.78 -7.10 -4.75
CA ALA A 392 4.47 -5.72 -5.12
C ALA A 392 5.20 -4.72 -4.23
N VAL A 393 5.15 -4.91 -2.90
CA VAL A 393 5.89 -4.07 -1.93
C VAL A 393 7.39 -4.13 -2.20
N MET A 394 7.96 -5.31 -2.46
CA MET A 394 9.38 -5.46 -2.79
C MET A 394 9.76 -4.74 -4.09
N GLN A 395 8.95 -4.86 -5.14
CA GLN A 395 9.17 -4.17 -6.41
C GLN A 395 9.13 -2.65 -6.24
N GLN A 396 8.16 -2.15 -5.46
CA GLN A 396 8.04 -0.73 -5.16
C GLN A 396 9.25 -0.22 -4.38
N MET A 397 9.69 -0.92 -3.34
CA MET A 397 10.92 -0.57 -2.59
C MET A 397 12.17 -0.58 -3.47
N GLN A 398 12.29 -1.52 -4.41
CA GLN A 398 13.40 -1.55 -5.37
C GLN A 398 13.37 -0.34 -6.30
N GLN A 399 12.19 0.06 -6.77
CA GLN A 399 12.03 1.24 -7.60
C GLN A 399 12.41 2.51 -6.83
N VAL A 400 11.91 2.68 -5.60
CA VAL A 400 12.29 3.79 -4.71
C VAL A 400 13.80 3.84 -4.51
N LEU A 401 14.43 2.71 -4.19
CA LEU A 401 15.89 2.64 -4.04
C LEU A 401 16.61 3.05 -5.33
N GLN A 402 16.14 2.61 -6.49
CA GLN A 402 16.73 2.97 -7.77
C GLN A 402 16.64 4.47 -8.06
N GLU A 403 15.49 5.09 -7.78
CA GLU A 403 15.27 6.53 -7.95
C GLU A 403 16.16 7.35 -6.99
N VAL A 404 16.22 6.97 -5.71
CA VAL A 404 17.10 7.59 -4.71
C VAL A 404 18.58 7.49 -5.11
N LEU A 405 19.00 6.36 -5.70
CA LEU A 405 20.37 6.19 -6.17
C LEU A 405 20.71 7.07 -7.38
N GLN A 406 19.75 7.28 -8.27
CA GLN A 406 19.90 8.12 -9.48
C GLN A 406 19.73 9.61 -9.19
N ALA A 407 19.09 9.95 -8.07
CA ALA A 407 18.88 11.33 -7.68
C ALA A 407 20.20 12.08 -7.50
N THR A 408 20.22 13.32 -8.01
CA THR A 408 21.36 14.23 -7.81
C THR A 408 21.44 14.68 -6.35
N ASP A 409 20.28 14.95 -5.74
CA ASP A 409 20.13 15.17 -4.30
C ASP A 409 19.49 13.93 -3.66
N THR A 410 20.28 13.21 -2.86
CA THR A 410 19.81 11.99 -2.19
C THR A 410 18.87 12.29 -1.04
N GLN A 411 19.08 13.39 -0.32
CA GLN A 411 18.29 13.71 0.85
C GLN A 411 16.88 14.09 0.43
N ALA A 412 16.77 15.01 -0.53
CA ALA A 412 15.48 15.42 -1.07
C ALA A 412 14.68 14.24 -1.67
N ALA A 413 15.36 13.30 -2.34
CA ALA A 413 14.71 12.10 -2.87
C ALA A 413 14.24 11.15 -1.75
N LEU A 414 15.01 11.00 -0.68
CA LEU A 414 14.56 10.20 0.47
C LEU A 414 13.38 10.87 1.18
N ASP A 415 13.40 12.21 1.33
CA ASP A 415 12.30 12.98 1.94
C ASP A 415 10.99 12.83 1.14
N GLU A 416 11.07 12.81 -0.21
CA GLU A 416 9.92 12.55 -1.08
C GLU A 416 9.32 11.15 -0.89
N TYR A 417 10.16 10.18 -0.54
CA TYR A 417 9.77 8.79 -0.31
C TYR A 417 9.75 8.38 1.16
N ALA A 418 9.60 9.34 2.09
CA ALA A 418 9.70 9.09 3.52
C ALA A 418 8.78 7.96 4.02
N ASP A 419 7.57 7.83 3.46
CA ASP A 419 6.60 6.77 3.81
C ASP A 419 7.08 5.35 3.49
N PHE A 420 8.08 5.20 2.61
CA PHE A 420 8.68 3.92 2.23
C PHE A 420 9.97 3.60 2.99
N ILE A 421 10.43 4.50 3.86
CA ILE A 421 11.66 4.33 4.63
C ILE A 421 11.35 3.64 5.95
N ASP A 422 11.39 2.30 5.93
CA ASP A 422 11.16 1.43 7.08
C ASP A 422 12.33 0.45 7.29
N GLU A 423 12.17 -0.48 8.24
CA GLU A 423 13.14 -1.54 8.51
C GLU A 423 13.36 -2.45 7.29
N ASN A 424 12.34 -2.68 6.46
CA ASN A 424 12.43 -3.51 5.26
C ASN A 424 13.28 -2.82 4.19
N PHE A 425 13.13 -1.51 4.02
CA PHE A 425 13.97 -0.71 3.12
C PHE A 425 15.44 -0.73 3.55
N LEU A 426 15.72 -0.60 4.86
CA LEU A 426 17.07 -0.72 5.41
C LEU A 426 17.66 -2.13 5.19
N ALA A 427 16.85 -3.18 5.36
CA ALA A 427 17.27 -4.56 5.08
C ALA A 427 17.59 -4.78 3.59
N LEU A 428 16.77 -4.24 2.69
CA LEU A 428 17.02 -4.25 1.24
C LEU A 428 18.34 -3.54 0.90
N LEU A 429 18.58 -2.36 1.47
CA LEU A 429 19.83 -1.62 1.31
C LEU A 429 21.04 -2.42 1.81
N ALA A 430 20.96 -3.01 3.00
CA ALA A 430 22.03 -3.81 3.58
C ALA A 430 22.39 -5.01 2.68
N SER A 431 21.38 -5.71 2.16
CA SER A 431 21.55 -6.80 1.19
C SER A 431 22.24 -6.33 -0.10
N ASN A 432 21.84 -5.17 -0.63
CA ASN A 432 22.48 -4.58 -1.81
C ASN A 432 23.93 -4.13 -1.55
N ILE A 433 24.24 -3.60 -0.35
CA ILE A 433 25.61 -3.27 0.07
C ILE A 433 26.47 -4.54 0.07
N GLN A 434 25.98 -5.63 0.68
CA GLN A 434 26.69 -6.91 0.71
C GLN A 434 26.93 -7.46 -0.71
N SER A 435 25.92 -7.41 -1.58
CA SER A 435 26.07 -7.84 -2.98
C SER A 435 27.09 -6.99 -3.74
N ALA A 436 27.09 -5.66 -3.54
CA ALA A 436 28.06 -4.76 -4.15
C ALA A 436 29.50 -4.99 -3.65
N GLN A 437 29.66 -5.34 -2.36
CA GLN A 437 30.94 -5.74 -1.77
C GLN A 437 31.47 -7.03 -2.40
N GLN A 438 30.62 -8.06 -2.52
CA GLN A 438 31.00 -9.33 -3.18
C GLN A 438 31.43 -9.11 -4.64
N LYS A 439 30.79 -8.15 -5.33
CA LYS A 439 31.11 -7.76 -6.71
C LYS A 439 32.28 -6.77 -6.81
N ASN A 440 32.93 -6.40 -5.71
CA ASN A 440 34.02 -5.41 -5.65
C ASN A 440 33.66 -4.05 -6.28
N ALA A 441 32.38 -3.65 -6.21
CA ALA A 441 31.88 -2.40 -6.79
C ALA A 441 32.00 -1.24 -5.79
N THR A 442 33.21 -0.78 -5.50
CA THR A 442 33.50 0.20 -4.42
C THR A 442 32.67 1.49 -4.51
N ALA A 443 32.46 2.03 -5.71
CA ALA A 443 31.65 3.24 -5.89
C ALA A 443 30.17 3.01 -5.51
N ALA A 444 29.63 1.84 -5.85
CA ALA A 444 28.26 1.45 -5.50
C ALA A 444 28.13 1.22 -3.99
N VAL A 445 29.12 0.55 -3.36
CA VAL A 445 29.16 0.36 -1.91
C VAL A 445 29.10 1.71 -1.18
N ASN A 446 29.96 2.66 -1.55
CA ASN A 446 29.97 3.98 -0.92
C ASN A 446 28.64 4.72 -1.08
N ARG A 447 28.05 4.64 -2.29
CA ARG A 447 26.76 5.28 -2.57
C ARG A 447 25.63 4.67 -1.74
N LEU A 448 25.52 3.35 -1.71
CA LEU A 448 24.51 2.61 -0.96
C LEU A 448 24.67 2.83 0.56
N GLN A 449 25.90 2.84 1.07
CA GLN A 449 26.17 3.15 2.49
C GLN A 449 25.73 4.57 2.87
N LYS A 450 25.96 5.55 1.98
CA LYS A 450 25.46 6.92 2.19
C LYS A 450 23.93 6.94 2.27
N VAL A 451 23.24 6.26 1.36
CA VAL A 451 21.77 6.16 1.38
C VAL A 451 21.29 5.49 2.67
N TYR A 452 21.93 4.40 3.07
CA TYR A 452 21.62 3.68 4.31
C TYR A 452 21.74 4.57 5.56
N GLN A 453 22.80 5.36 5.66
CA GLN A 453 22.99 6.28 6.79
C GLN A 453 21.92 7.37 6.86
N LEU A 454 21.55 7.96 5.72
CA LEU A 454 20.51 8.98 5.65
C LEU A 454 19.13 8.39 5.99
N ALA A 455 18.79 7.24 5.40
CA ALA A 455 17.55 6.52 5.68
C ALA A 455 17.43 6.12 7.16
N LEU A 456 18.53 5.66 7.77
CA LEU A 456 18.56 5.34 9.20
C LEU A 456 18.31 6.58 10.07
N ALA A 457 18.93 7.71 9.74
CA ALA A 457 18.72 8.98 10.46
C ALA A 457 17.26 9.45 10.36
N MET A 458 16.62 9.32 9.20
CA MET A 458 15.20 9.63 9.02
C MET A 458 14.30 8.73 9.88
N LEU A 459 14.61 7.43 9.93
CA LEU A 459 13.85 6.49 10.77
C LEU A 459 13.98 6.87 12.25
N GLU A 460 15.18 7.24 12.72
CA GLU A 460 15.42 7.73 14.08
C GLU A 460 14.67 9.05 14.35
N GLU A 461 14.63 9.98 13.40
CA GLU A 461 13.89 11.24 13.52
C GLU A 461 12.36 11.04 13.54
N SER A 462 11.85 9.99 12.87
CA SER A 462 10.43 9.66 12.85
C SER A 462 9.91 9.12 14.19
N LEU A 463 10.80 8.61 15.06
CA LEU A 463 10.43 8.09 16.38
C LEU A 463 9.84 9.20 17.28
N PRO A 464 8.78 8.92 18.07
CA PRO A 464 8.28 9.86 19.07
C PRO A 464 9.39 10.32 20.02
N ALA A 465 9.30 11.57 20.48
CA ALA A 465 10.35 12.18 21.29
C ALA A 465 10.64 11.39 22.58
N GLU A 466 9.61 10.78 23.15
CA GLU A 466 9.65 9.90 24.31
C GLU A 466 10.47 8.62 24.03
N ILE A 467 10.28 8.02 22.85
CA ILE A 467 10.98 6.80 22.42
C ILE A 467 12.44 7.10 22.10
N ARG A 468 12.72 8.24 21.45
CA ARG A 468 14.11 8.70 21.22
C ARG A 468 14.85 8.93 22.52
N LEU A 469 14.21 9.59 23.50
CA LEU A 469 14.77 9.79 24.83
C LEU A 469 15.08 8.44 25.50
N LEU A 470 14.19 7.46 25.38
CA LEU A 470 14.40 6.13 25.93
C LEU A 470 15.61 5.43 25.30
N GLN A 471 15.78 5.49 23.97
CA GLN A 471 16.97 4.96 23.30
C GLN A 471 18.25 5.64 23.78
N GLN A 472 18.26 6.97 23.90
CA GLN A 472 19.41 7.73 24.42
C GLN A 472 19.76 7.32 25.85
N ILE A 473 18.75 7.08 26.70
CA ILE A 473 18.93 6.62 28.08
C ILE A 473 19.54 5.21 28.11
N VAL A 474 19.09 4.31 27.24
CA VAL A 474 19.63 2.94 27.14
C VAL A 474 21.07 2.95 26.64
N GLN A 475 21.39 3.81 25.66
CA GLN A 475 22.72 3.94 25.08
C GLN A 475 23.69 4.78 25.93
N ALA A 476 23.19 5.53 26.92
CA ALA A 476 24.03 6.38 27.76
C ALA A 476 25.13 5.53 28.44
N PRO A 477 26.35 6.04 28.63
CA PRO A 477 27.47 5.26 29.14
C PRO A 477 27.30 4.84 30.60
N ASP A 478 26.62 5.64 31.41
CA ASP A 478 26.43 5.37 32.84
C ASP A 478 25.13 5.97 33.41
N ILE A 479 24.79 5.58 34.64
CA ILE A 479 23.55 6.04 35.29
C ILE A 479 23.48 7.56 35.45
N ASN A 480 24.61 8.26 35.57
CA ASN A 480 24.61 9.72 35.72
C ASN A 480 24.28 10.40 34.39
N ALA A 481 24.81 9.91 33.28
CA ALA A 481 24.43 10.36 31.94
C ALA A 481 22.94 10.12 31.66
N ALA A 482 22.42 8.94 32.01
CA ALA A 482 20.98 8.64 31.89
C ALA A 482 20.11 9.57 32.77
N ARG A 483 20.53 9.86 34.00
CA ARG A 483 19.83 10.81 34.88
C ARG A 483 19.80 12.22 34.30
N LYS A 484 20.91 12.66 33.71
CA LYS A 484 20.99 13.98 33.10
C LYS A 484 19.99 14.11 31.93
N LEU A 485 19.92 13.10 31.07
CA LEU A 485 18.95 13.04 29.96
C LEU A 485 17.49 13.14 30.47
N VAL A 486 17.16 12.40 31.52
CA VAL A 486 15.84 12.45 32.18
C VAL A 486 15.55 13.84 32.76
N GLN A 487 16.55 14.50 33.38
CA GLN A 487 16.37 15.84 33.96
C GLN A 487 16.18 16.91 32.90
N GLU A 488 16.90 16.82 31.78
CA GLU A 488 16.83 17.79 30.67
C GLU A 488 15.54 17.66 29.87
N ASN A 489 14.90 16.48 29.89
CA ASN A 489 13.72 16.17 29.10
C ASN A 489 12.47 15.88 29.95
N ARG A 490 12.33 16.54 31.10
CA ARG A 490 11.20 16.30 32.05
C ARG A 490 9.82 16.40 31.42
N SER A 491 9.63 17.27 30.44
CA SER A 491 8.34 17.44 29.74
C SER A 491 7.91 16.20 28.95
N LEU A 492 8.85 15.32 28.59
CA LEU A 492 8.60 14.09 27.84
C LEU A 492 8.32 12.88 28.75
N ILE A 493 8.37 13.06 30.07
CA ILE A 493 8.16 11.97 31.04
C ILE A 493 6.67 11.86 31.39
N ASN A 494 5.90 11.35 30.44
CA ASN A 494 4.49 11.03 30.60
C ASN A 494 4.30 9.56 31.03
N ASN A 495 3.05 9.09 31.10
CA ASN A 495 2.76 7.71 31.48
C ASN A 495 3.27 6.72 30.41
N ASP A 496 3.12 7.04 29.13
CA ASP A 496 3.58 6.22 28.01
C ASP A 496 5.10 5.97 28.09
N PHE A 497 5.88 7.01 28.40
CA PHE A 497 7.33 6.88 28.63
C PHE A 497 7.65 5.94 29.79
N LYS A 498 6.91 6.02 30.90
CA LYS A 498 7.12 5.15 32.09
C LYS A 498 6.78 3.70 31.79
N GLU A 499 5.75 3.45 31.01
CA GLU A 499 5.37 2.11 30.55
C GLU A 499 6.43 1.54 29.60
N ALA A 500 6.86 2.32 28.60
CA ALA A 500 7.93 1.93 27.68
C ALA A 500 9.24 1.62 28.42
N LEU A 501 9.64 2.47 29.38
CA LEU A 501 10.81 2.23 30.22
C LEU A 501 10.70 0.93 31.03
N THR A 502 9.51 0.60 31.53
CA THR A 502 9.25 -0.64 32.25
C THR A 502 9.34 -1.87 31.33
N ALA A 503 8.81 -1.77 30.12
CA ALA A 503 8.89 -2.84 29.12
C ALA A 503 10.35 -3.14 28.74
N VAL A 504 11.14 -2.10 28.47
CA VAL A 504 12.56 -2.24 28.13
C VAL A 504 13.37 -2.81 29.31
N GLU A 505 13.12 -2.38 30.55
CA GLU A 505 13.74 -2.99 31.75
C GLU A 505 13.49 -4.51 31.79
N LYS A 506 12.23 -4.91 31.57
CA LYS A 506 11.82 -6.32 31.59
C LYS A 506 12.53 -7.11 30.48
N GLN A 507 12.58 -6.57 29.27
CA GLN A 507 13.25 -7.21 28.13
C GLN A 507 14.75 -7.44 28.40
N PHE A 508 15.46 -6.46 28.96
CA PHE A 508 16.86 -6.65 29.36
C PHE A 508 17.01 -7.77 30.40
N ARG A 509 16.08 -7.87 31.35
CA ARG A 509 16.10 -8.94 32.37
C ARG A 509 15.83 -10.31 31.78
N ASP A 510 14.84 -10.41 30.89
CA ASP A 510 14.47 -11.66 30.21
C ASP A 510 15.61 -12.15 29.30
N ASN A 511 16.37 -11.23 28.69
CA ASN A 511 17.55 -11.52 27.87
C ASN A 511 18.84 -11.76 28.69
N GLY A 512 18.76 -11.85 30.03
CA GLY A 512 19.91 -12.09 30.91
C GLY A 512 20.87 -10.89 31.09
N GLN A 513 20.52 -9.72 30.55
CA GLN A 513 21.31 -8.48 30.64
C GLN A 513 20.99 -7.74 31.95
N THR A 514 21.52 -8.27 33.05
CA THR A 514 21.20 -7.84 34.42
C THR A 514 21.65 -6.42 34.77
N GLU A 515 22.83 -5.99 34.30
CA GLU A 515 23.38 -4.66 34.60
C GLU A 515 22.56 -3.52 33.97
N PRO A 516 22.24 -3.52 32.65
CA PRO A 516 21.33 -2.56 32.05
C PRO A 516 19.94 -2.56 32.71
N ALA A 517 19.38 -3.74 33.00
CA ALA A 517 18.07 -3.85 33.65
C ALA A 517 18.07 -3.19 35.04
N ASN A 518 19.10 -3.42 35.86
CA ASN A 518 19.21 -2.80 37.18
C ASN A 518 19.36 -1.27 37.09
N ARG A 519 20.08 -0.78 36.08
CA ARG A 519 20.23 0.66 35.83
C ARG A 519 18.90 1.31 35.47
N LEU A 520 18.12 0.71 34.56
CA LEU A 520 16.79 1.19 34.20
C LEU A 520 15.81 1.11 35.38
N LYS A 521 15.89 0.06 36.21
CA LYS A 521 15.13 -0.04 37.46
C LYS A 521 15.41 1.12 38.41
N THR A 522 16.68 1.44 38.62
CA THR A 522 17.09 2.60 39.44
C THR A 522 16.53 3.90 38.88
N LEU A 523 16.63 4.10 37.56
CA LEU A 523 16.13 5.29 36.89
C LEU A 523 14.60 5.44 37.00
N ARG A 524 13.87 4.34 36.84
CA ARG A 524 12.41 4.28 37.02
C ARG A 524 11.99 4.65 38.43
N GLY A 525 12.71 4.14 39.43
CA GLY A 525 12.49 4.52 40.83
C GLY A 525 12.69 6.02 41.07
N GLN A 526 13.66 6.64 40.40
CA GLN A 526 13.89 8.09 40.49
C GLN A 526 12.80 8.88 39.77
N ILE A 527 12.39 8.46 38.58
CA ILE A 527 11.29 9.08 37.82
C ILE A 527 9.98 9.05 38.62
N ALA A 528 9.71 7.95 39.33
CA ALA A 528 8.55 7.84 40.21
C ALA A 528 8.57 8.85 41.38
N MET A 529 9.75 9.28 41.83
CA MET A 529 9.89 10.33 42.85
C MET A 529 9.89 11.76 42.28
N MET A 530 9.96 11.92 40.96
CA MET A 530 9.83 13.23 40.29
C MET A 530 8.37 13.59 39.97
N GLY A 531 7.45 12.64 40.18
CA GLY A 531 6.01 12.77 39.92
C GLY A 531 5.28 13.47 41.04
#